data_AF-A0A1M5MQ03-F1
#
_entry.id   AF-A0A1M5MQ03-F1
#
_cell.length_a   1.000
_cell.length_b   1.000
_cell.length_c   1.000
_cell.angle_alpha   90.00
_cell.angle_beta   90.00
_cell.angle_gamma   90.00
#
_symmetry.space_group_name_H-M   'P 1'
#
loop_
_entity.id
_entity.type
_entity.pdbx_description
1 polymer ?
#
loop_
_entity_poly.entity_id
_entity_poly.type
_entity_poly.pdbx_seq_one_letter_code
_entity_poly.pdbx_strand_id
1 'polypeptide(L)'
;MTRLLSIASVALVAGVGFSSLSCAETISLTKPNGQQVQIDATLVLRIRAAILSADESLPHVPGAIGKTRVDWAQTNQVKEEAATVAKVVVTSLPTLTQLTLPDGDPIWLDGRKSSGPTFVPSTDKMAGVKSALIIGNKRQLLANSPEEVAAAIKAAGGDARPIPSANIEALTVTIEDWDAPPLK
;
A
#
# COMPACT_ATOMS: atom_id res chain seq x y z
N MET A 1 -17.13 51.56 -40.62
CA MET A 1 -16.05 51.10 -41.52
C MET A 1 -14.78 50.92 -40.70
N THR A 2 -14.18 49.76 -40.88
CA THR A 2 -13.09 49.05 -40.20
C THR A 2 -11.73 49.77 -40.10
N ARG A 3 -11.01 49.53 -38.98
CA ARG A 3 -9.53 49.31 -38.77
C ARG A 3 -9.23 49.67 -37.30
N LEU A 4 -8.88 48.82 -36.32
CA LEU A 4 -8.10 47.58 -36.16
C LEU A 4 -6.57 47.73 -36.30
N LEU A 5 -5.89 47.38 -35.19
CA LEU A 5 -4.48 47.05 -34.90
C LEU A 5 -3.57 48.09 -34.21
N SER A 6 -3.08 47.72 -33.01
CA SER A 6 -1.67 47.36 -32.72
C SER A 6 -1.31 47.68 -31.24
N ILE A 7 -1.48 46.75 -30.31
CA ILE A 7 -0.45 45.87 -29.69
C ILE A 7 0.84 46.59 -29.25
N ALA A 8 1.04 46.65 -27.93
CA ALA A 8 2.34 46.47 -27.27
C ALA A 8 2.12 46.05 -25.81
N SER A 9 1.93 44.74 -25.59
CA SER A 9 2.04 44.15 -24.24
C SER A 9 3.52 43.98 -23.92
N VAL A 10 3.99 44.70 -22.91
CA VAL A 10 5.32 44.53 -22.32
C VAL A 10 5.30 43.25 -21.49
N ALA A 11 6.04 42.24 -21.93
CA ALA A 11 6.28 41.04 -21.15
C ALA A 11 7.34 41.35 -20.07
N LEU A 12 6.92 41.34 -18.80
CA LEU A 12 7.84 41.31 -17.67
C LEU A 12 8.19 39.84 -17.38
N VAL A 13 9.47 39.50 -17.59
CA VAL A 13 10.08 38.26 -17.14
C VAL A 13 10.56 38.45 -15.70
N ALA A 14 9.97 37.72 -14.76
CA ALA A 14 10.56 37.31 -13.49
C ALA A 14 9.89 35.96 -13.17
N GLY A 15 10.57 34.83 -13.08
CA GLY A 15 11.82 34.62 -12.38
C GLY A 15 11.49 34.07 -10.99
N VAL A 16 11.84 32.79 -10.78
CA VAL A 16 11.92 32.00 -9.53
C VAL A 16 10.64 31.73 -8.72
N GLY A 17 10.26 30.45 -8.68
CA GLY A 17 9.30 29.91 -7.73
C GLY A 17 8.61 28.63 -8.22
N PHE A 18 9.32 27.65 -8.78
CA PHE A 18 8.79 26.30 -8.93
C PHE A 18 8.67 25.67 -7.53
N SER A 19 7.66 26.09 -6.77
CA SER A 19 7.04 25.20 -5.80
C SER A 19 6.04 24.38 -6.59
N SER A 20 6.52 23.32 -7.25
CA SER A 20 5.62 22.21 -7.55
C SER A 20 5.24 21.60 -6.21
N LEU A 21 4.25 22.22 -5.55
CA LEU A 21 3.42 21.53 -4.60
C LEU A 21 2.92 20.33 -5.40
N SER A 22 3.46 19.15 -5.11
CA SER A 22 2.91 17.92 -5.66
C SER A 22 1.45 17.93 -5.30
N CYS A 23 0.57 18.20 -6.27
CA CYS A 23 -0.85 17.93 -6.08
C CYS A 23 -0.91 16.48 -5.65
N ALA A 24 -1.38 16.22 -4.42
CA ALA A 24 -1.69 14.89 -3.96
C ALA A 24 -2.45 14.20 -5.11
N GLU A 25 -1.92 13.11 -5.62
CA GLU A 25 -2.55 12.40 -6.73
C GLU A 25 -3.67 11.55 -6.13
N THR A 26 -4.81 12.22 -5.94
CA THR A 26 -5.98 11.62 -5.30
C THR A 26 -6.74 10.75 -6.29
N ILE A 27 -7.09 9.54 -5.88
CA ILE A 27 -7.96 8.64 -6.64
C ILE A 27 -9.31 8.50 -5.94
N SER A 28 -10.39 8.41 -6.72
CA SER A 28 -11.76 8.24 -6.21
C SER A 28 -12.12 6.77 -6.23
N LEU A 29 -12.52 6.24 -5.07
CA LEU A 29 -12.98 4.86 -4.89
C LEU A 29 -14.36 4.84 -4.25
N THR A 30 -15.06 3.72 -4.35
CA THR A 30 -16.43 3.59 -3.87
C THR A 30 -16.48 2.78 -2.58
N LYS A 31 -16.88 3.40 -1.48
CA LYS A 31 -17.13 2.70 -0.21
C LYS A 31 -18.28 1.68 -0.36
N PRO A 32 -18.41 0.69 0.54
CA PRO A 32 -19.46 -0.33 0.46
C PRO A 32 -20.88 0.25 0.46
N ASN A 33 -21.09 1.38 1.15
CA ASN A 33 -22.35 2.11 1.19
C ASN A 33 -22.63 2.96 -0.07
N GLY A 34 -21.78 2.89 -1.10
CA GLY A 34 -21.91 3.65 -2.34
C GLY A 34 -21.35 5.07 -2.30
N GLN A 35 -20.91 5.56 -1.15
CA GLN A 35 -20.26 6.89 -1.06
C GLN A 35 -18.87 6.86 -1.71
N GLN A 36 -18.51 7.95 -2.36
CA GLN A 36 -17.15 8.12 -2.88
C GLN A 36 -16.18 8.46 -1.74
N VAL A 37 -14.97 7.94 -1.83
CA VAL A 37 -13.83 8.29 -0.97
C VAL A 37 -12.68 8.70 -1.86
N GLN A 38 -12.09 9.85 -1.56
CA GLN A 38 -10.84 10.26 -2.18
C GLN A 38 -9.69 9.83 -1.29
N ILE A 39 -8.76 9.07 -1.87
CA ILE A 39 -7.54 8.65 -1.19
C ILE A 39 -6.34 9.24 -1.91
N ASP A 40 -5.32 9.64 -1.16
CA ASP A 40 -4.03 10.01 -1.74
C ASP A 40 -3.27 8.72 -2.09
N ALA A 41 -3.12 8.44 -3.38
CA ALA A 41 -2.47 7.22 -3.85
C ALA A 41 -1.00 7.13 -3.44
N THR A 42 -0.34 8.27 -3.21
CA THR A 42 1.09 8.32 -2.80
C THR A 42 1.30 7.91 -1.33
N LEU A 43 0.23 7.95 -0.53
CA LEU A 43 0.23 7.58 0.87
C LEU A 43 -0.22 6.14 1.12
N VAL A 44 -0.60 5.42 0.08
CA VAL A 44 -0.97 4.00 0.20
C VAL A 44 0.22 3.21 0.72
N LEU A 45 -0.04 2.37 1.72
CA LEU A 45 0.89 1.41 2.29
C LEU A 45 0.56 0.00 1.80
N ARG A 46 -0.72 -0.38 1.83
CA ARG A 46 -1.15 -1.74 1.52
C ARG A 46 -2.49 -1.77 0.80
N ILE A 47 -2.63 -2.71 -0.12
CA ILE A 47 -3.89 -3.08 -0.78
C ILE A 47 -4.00 -4.60 -0.73
N ARG A 48 -5.15 -5.12 -0.28
CA ARG A 48 -5.46 -6.56 -0.35
C ARG A 48 -6.96 -6.79 -0.47
N ALA A 49 -7.35 -8.02 -0.82
CA ALA A 49 -8.74 -8.43 -0.67
C ALA A 49 -9.21 -8.23 0.78
N ALA A 50 -10.46 -7.80 0.94
CA ALA A 50 -11.09 -7.71 2.25
C ALA A 50 -11.47 -9.11 2.75
N ILE A 51 -11.35 -9.30 4.05
CA ILE A 51 -11.54 -10.56 4.74
C ILE A 51 -12.66 -10.35 5.75
N LEU A 52 -13.76 -11.08 5.57
CA LEU A 52 -14.97 -10.99 6.39
C LEU A 52 -14.65 -11.03 7.89
N SER A 53 -13.99 -12.09 8.37
CA SER A 53 -13.74 -12.30 9.80
C SER A 53 -12.69 -11.36 10.41
N ALA A 54 -11.80 -10.78 9.61
CA ALA A 54 -10.71 -9.94 10.10
C ALA A 54 -11.01 -8.43 9.97
N ASP A 55 -11.85 -8.05 9.00
CA ASP A 55 -12.09 -6.65 8.66
C ASP A 55 -13.50 -6.16 9.09
N GLU A 56 -14.27 -7.00 9.80
CA GLU A 56 -15.60 -6.68 10.36
C GLU A 56 -15.57 -5.57 11.43
N SER A 57 -14.42 -5.36 12.09
CA SER A 57 -14.26 -4.41 13.20
C SER A 57 -14.18 -2.93 12.78
N LEU A 58 -14.08 -2.63 11.47
CA LEU A 58 -14.17 -1.27 10.96
C LEU A 58 -15.61 -0.76 11.08
N PRO A 59 -15.84 0.55 11.35
CA PRO A 59 -17.18 1.09 11.58
C PRO A 59 -18.11 0.75 10.41
N HIS A 60 -18.95 -0.25 10.62
CA HIS A 60 -19.74 -0.92 9.60
C HIS A 60 -21.11 -0.29 9.43
N VAL A 61 -21.53 -0.20 8.18
CA VAL A 61 -22.95 -0.28 7.83
C VAL A 61 -23.28 -1.77 7.75
N PRO A 62 -24.28 -2.29 8.48
CA PRO A 62 -24.64 -3.70 8.41
C PRO A 62 -24.86 -4.18 6.96
N GLY A 63 -24.20 -5.26 6.56
CA GLY A 63 -24.40 -5.92 5.26
C GLY A 63 -23.57 -5.38 4.08
N ALA A 64 -22.59 -4.51 4.31
CA ALA A 64 -21.78 -3.94 3.23
C ALA A 64 -20.27 -4.02 3.55
N ILE A 65 -19.67 -5.18 3.32
CA ILE A 65 -18.21 -5.32 3.34
C ILE A 65 -17.67 -4.98 1.95
N GLY A 66 -16.60 -4.19 1.91
CA GLY A 66 -15.92 -3.92 0.64
C GLY A 66 -15.23 -5.17 0.10
N LYS A 67 -14.91 -5.18 -1.18
CA LYS A 67 -14.11 -6.26 -1.77
C LYS A 67 -12.61 -6.10 -1.48
N THR A 68 -12.18 -4.86 -1.25
CA THR A 68 -10.78 -4.50 -1.07
C THR A 68 -10.59 -3.69 0.19
N ARG A 69 -9.53 -3.99 0.93
CA ARG A 69 -8.98 -3.14 1.98
C ARG A 69 -7.82 -2.33 1.43
N VAL A 70 -7.83 -1.03 1.68
CA VAL A 70 -6.76 -0.11 1.36
C VAL A 70 -6.30 0.56 2.65
N ASP A 71 -5.04 0.36 2.99
CA ASP A 71 -4.39 0.99 4.13
C ASP A 71 -3.46 2.10 3.61
N TRP A 72 -3.72 3.32 4.04
CA TRP A 72 -2.98 4.54 3.68
C TRP A 72 -2.85 5.41 4.94
N ALA A 73 -3.25 6.68 4.91
CA ALA A 73 -3.43 7.50 6.11
C ALA A 73 -4.52 6.96 7.05
N GLN A 74 -5.47 6.19 6.50
CA GLN A 74 -6.53 5.50 7.23
C GLN A 74 -6.71 4.10 6.64
N THR A 75 -7.50 3.25 7.30
CA THR A 75 -7.98 2.01 6.69
C THR A 75 -9.35 2.25 6.07
N ASN A 76 -9.49 1.97 4.79
CA ASN A 76 -10.77 2.00 4.08
C ASN A 76 -11.06 0.66 3.43
N GLN A 77 -12.35 0.32 3.37
CA GLN A 77 -12.85 -0.73 2.49
C GLN A 77 -13.54 -0.10 1.28
N VAL A 78 -13.40 -0.73 0.12
CA VAL A 78 -13.97 -0.25 -1.15
C VAL A 78 -14.56 -1.40 -1.96
N LYS A 79 -15.49 -1.11 -2.87
CA LYS A 79 -16.25 -2.09 -3.66
C LYS A 79 -15.48 -2.63 -4.86
N GLU A 80 -14.47 -1.91 -5.31
CA GLU A 80 -13.58 -2.27 -6.38
C GLU A 80 -12.72 -3.48 -5.99
N GLU A 81 -12.33 -4.31 -6.96
CA GLU A 81 -11.43 -5.45 -6.75
C GLU A 81 -10.00 -5.00 -6.46
N ALA A 82 -9.25 -5.75 -5.66
CA ALA A 82 -7.94 -5.32 -5.16
C ALA A 82 -6.94 -5.09 -6.29
N ALA A 83 -6.95 -5.97 -7.31
CA ALA A 83 -6.12 -5.81 -8.50
C ALA A 83 -6.50 -4.57 -9.33
N THR A 84 -7.78 -4.19 -9.35
CA THR A 84 -8.24 -2.98 -10.03
C THR A 84 -7.76 -1.73 -9.30
N VAL A 85 -7.87 -1.72 -7.97
CA VAL A 85 -7.37 -0.61 -7.16
C VAL A 85 -5.85 -0.48 -7.31
N ALA A 86 -5.11 -1.59 -7.23
CA ALA A 86 -3.65 -1.59 -7.40
C ALA A 86 -3.20 -1.06 -8.76
N LYS A 87 -3.90 -1.39 -9.85
CA LYS A 87 -3.62 -0.87 -11.20
C LYS A 87 -3.78 0.65 -11.30
N VAL A 88 -4.69 1.23 -10.53
CA VAL A 88 -4.86 2.68 -10.48
C VAL A 88 -3.81 3.31 -9.56
N VAL A 89 -3.55 2.72 -8.39
CA VAL A 89 -2.57 3.27 -7.43
C VAL A 89 -1.15 3.25 -8.00
N VAL A 90 -0.76 2.23 -8.77
CA VAL A 90 0.61 2.11 -9.31
C VAL A 90 0.98 3.23 -10.29
N THR A 91 0.00 3.91 -10.92
CA THR A 91 0.31 5.05 -11.79
C THR A 91 0.89 6.23 -11.01
N SER A 92 0.43 6.40 -9.78
CA SER A 92 0.84 7.47 -8.86
C SER A 92 1.90 7.01 -7.86
N LEU A 93 1.98 5.69 -7.60
CA LEU A 93 2.94 5.06 -6.69
C LEU A 93 3.70 3.91 -7.40
N PRO A 94 4.74 4.22 -8.19
CA PRO A 94 5.51 3.21 -8.92
C PRO A 94 6.28 2.22 -8.04
N THR A 95 6.39 2.50 -6.74
CA THR A 95 7.04 1.64 -5.74
C THR A 95 6.10 0.55 -5.19
N LEU A 96 4.83 0.55 -5.63
CA LEU A 96 3.86 -0.47 -5.28
C LEU A 96 4.29 -1.82 -5.84
N THR A 97 4.52 -2.78 -4.95
CA THR A 97 5.05 -4.10 -5.26
C THR A 97 4.03 -5.17 -4.89
N GLN A 98 3.82 -6.12 -5.79
CA GLN A 98 2.92 -7.25 -5.56
C GLN A 98 3.68 -8.42 -4.92
N LEU A 99 3.14 -8.95 -3.83
CA LEU A 99 3.57 -10.15 -3.13
C LEU A 99 2.36 -11.06 -2.88
N THR A 100 2.56 -12.15 -2.17
CA THR A 100 1.55 -13.18 -1.92
C THR A 100 1.35 -13.40 -0.42
N LEU A 101 0.08 -13.39 0.00
CA LEU A 101 -0.32 -13.73 1.35
C LEU A 101 -0.24 -15.25 1.60
N PRO A 102 -0.20 -15.70 2.87
CA PRO A 102 -0.14 -17.12 3.22
C PRO A 102 -1.29 -17.98 2.64
N ASP A 103 -2.45 -17.38 2.39
CA ASP A 103 -3.63 -18.01 1.78
C ASP A 103 -3.57 -18.05 0.23
N GLY A 104 -2.50 -17.54 -0.37
CA GLY A 104 -2.28 -17.46 -1.81
C GLY A 104 -2.85 -16.21 -2.47
N ASP A 105 -3.60 -15.37 -1.74
CA ASP A 105 -4.19 -14.17 -2.31
C ASP A 105 -3.11 -13.08 -2.51
N PRO A 106 -3.23 -12.26 -3.57
CA PRO A 106 -2.26 -11.21 -3.84
C PRO A 106 -2.41 -10.05 -2.85
N ILE A 107 -1.27 -9.46 -2.50
CA ILE A 107 -1.16 -8.25 -1.68
C ILE A 107 -0.23 -7.27 -2.38
N TRP A 108 -0.58 -5.99 -2.38
CA TRP A 108 0.25 -4.92 -2.92
C TRP A 108 0.71 -4.02 -1.77
N LEU A 109 2.01 -3.71 -1.76
CA LEU A 109 2.65 -2.97 -0.68
C LEU A 109 3.54 -1.87 -1.25
N ASP A 110 3.62 -0.73 -0.57
CA ASP A 110 4.63 0.28 -0.90
C ASP A 110 6.02 -0.24 -0.52
N GLY A 111 6.74 -0.76 -1.50
CA GLY A 111 8.04 -1.37 -1.29
C GLY A 111 9.10 -0.37 -0.80
N ARG A 112 8.97 0.92 -1.15
CA ARG A 112 9.87 1.98 -0.67
C ARG A 112 9.71 2.25 0.83
N LYS A 113 8.49 2.08 1.36
CA LYS A 113 8.19 2.23 2.80
C LYS A 113 8.27 0.90 3.56
N SER A 114 8.73 -0.16 2.90
CA SER A 114 8.86 -1.49 3.49
C SER A 114 10.30 -1.78 3.90
N SER A 115 10.45 -2.61 4.93
CA SER A 115 11.73 -3.16 5.36
C SER A 115 11.63 -4.66 5.60
N GLY A 116 12.58 -5.43 5.11
CA GLY A 116 12.52 -6.88 5.22
C GLY A 116 13.46 -7.59 4.26
N PRO A 117 13.51 -8.93 4.29
CA PRO A 117 12.71 -9.81 5.14
C PRO A 117 13.02 -9.68 6.63
N THR A 118 12.06 -10.08 7.47
CA THR A 118 12.20 -10.14 8.93
C THR A 118 11.95 -11.55 9.45
N PHE A 119 12.39 -11.79 10.68
CA PHE A 119 12.18 -13.07 11.35
C PHE A 119 10.68 -13.36 11.52
N VAL A 120 10.31 -14.63 11.31
CA VAL A 120 8.96 -15.16 11.59
C VAL A 120 9.05 -15.97 12.89
N PRO A 121 8.40 -15.51 13.98
CA PRO A 121 8.33 -16.24 15.24
C PRO A 121 7.78 -17.65 15.04
N SER A 122 8.20 -18.58 15.88
CA SER A 122 7.70 -19.96 15.87
C SER A 122 6.17 -20.04 16.04
N THR A 123 5.57 -19.09 16.77
CA THR A 123 4.11 -18.96 16.93
C THR A 123 3.38 -18.63 15.63
N ASP A 124 4.07 -17.98 14.70
CA ASP A 124 3.51 -17.48 13.44
C ASP A 124 3.92 -18.37 12.26
N LYS A 125 4.72 -19.42 12.52
CA LYS A 125 5.04 -20.48 11.55
C LYS A 125 3.83 -21.38 11.36
N MET A 126 2.88 -20.89 10.57
CA MET A 126 1.74 -21.66 10.11
C MET A 126 1.88 -22.03 8.62
N ALA A 127 0.97 -22.89 8.14
CA ALA A 127 0.95 -23.29 6.75
C ALA A 127 0.89 -22.06 5.83
N GLY A 128 1.76 -22.05 4.81
CA GLY A 128 1.82 -20.96 3.83
C GLY A 128 2.71 -19.78 4.22
N VAL A 129 3.07 -19.58 5.50
CA VAL A 129 4.00 -18.49 5.89
C VAL A 129 5.44 -18.91 5.65
N LYS A 130 6.16 -18.14 4.84
CA LYS A 130 7.59 -18.36 4.55
C LYS A 130 8.48 -17.19 4.97
N SER A 131 7.94 -15.99 5.02
CA SER A 131 8.67 -14.79 5.42
C SER A 131 7.74 -13.73 6.00
N ALA A 132 8.34 -12.64 6.47
CA ALA A 132 7.63 -11.45 6.88
C ALA A 132 8.39 -10.19 6.45
N LEU A 133 7.70 -9.06 6.42
CA LEU A 133 8.30 -7.73 6.30
C LEU A 133 7.61 -6.77 7.28
N ILE A 134 8.22 -5.61 7.49
CA ILE A 134 7.65 -4.50 8.23
C ILE A 134 7.29 -3.39 7.24
N ILE A 135 6.09 -2.85 7.34
CA ILE A 135 5.64 -1.67 6.59
C ILE A 135 4.92 -0.71 7.53
N GLY A 136 5.36 0.55 7.54
CA GLY A 136 4.99 1.48 8.61
C GLY A 136 5.51 0.95 9.94
N ASN A 137 4.60 0.64 10.88
CA ASN A 137 4.93 0.07 12.19
C ASN A 137 4.33 -1.33 12.41
N LYS A 138 3.95 -2.00 11.33
CA LYS A 138 3.26 -3.29 11.41
C LYS A 138 3.98 -4.36 10.61
N ARG A 139 3.90 -5.59 11.09
CA ARG A 139 4.47 -6.75 10.41
C ARG A 139 3.44 -7.40 9.50
N GLN A 140 3.86 -7.79 8.31
CA GLN A 140 3.05 -8.49 7.31
C GLN A 140 3.68 -9.86 7.03
N LEU A 141 2.93 -10.93 7.30
CA LEU A 141 3.31 -12.29 6.95
C LEU A 141 3.06 -12.56 5.46
N LEU A 142 3.94 -13.34 4.83
CA LEU A 142 3.96 -13.57 3.40
C LEU A 142 4.28 -15.04 3.05
N ALA A 143 3.76 -15.49 1.91
CA ALA A 143 4.07 -16.79 1.32
C ALA A 143 5.33 -16.79 0.44
N ASN A 144 5.87 -15.61 0.16
CA ASN A 144 7.12 -15.44 -0.56
C ASN A 144 8.31 -15.86 0.29
N SER A 145 9.38 -16.33 -0.35
CA SER A 145 10.63 -16.62 0.35
C SER A 145 11.28 -15.32 0.85
N PRO A 146 12.15 -15.38 1.88
CA PRO A 146 12.92 -14.21 2.32
C PRO A 146 13.70 -13.54 1.18
N GLU A 147 14.24 -14.31 0.24
CA GLU A 147 14.98 -13.82 -0.93
C GLU A 147 14.09 -13.06 -1.90
N GLU A 148 12.90 -13.58 -2.18
CA GLU A 148 11.90 -12.92 -3.02
C GLU A 148 11.48 -11.57 -2.41
N VAL A 149 11.25 -11.54 -1.09
CA VAL A 149 10.91 -10.32 -0.36
C VAL A 149 12.05 -9.31 -0.39
N ALA A 150 13.30 -9.74 -0.15
CA ALA A 150 14.47 -8.86 -0.21
C ALA A 150 14.62 -8.24 -1.60
N ALA A 151 14.47 -9.04 -2.66
CA ALA A 151 14.56 -8.59 -4.04
C ALA A 151 13.46 -7.58 -4.38
N ALA A 152 12.22 -7.87 -3.98
CA ALA A 152 11.06 -7.00 -4.17
C ALA A 152 11.25 -5.63 -3.50
N ILE A 153 11.65 -5.61 -2.23
CA ILE A 153 11.89 -4.37 -1.46
C ILE A 153 13.05 -3.58 -2.08
N LYS A 154 14.14 -4.26 -2.44
CA LYS A 154 15.30 -3.60 -3.07
C LYS A 154 14.93 -2.98 -4.42
N ALA A 155 14.15 -3.67 -5.24
CA ALA A 155 13.71 -3.16 -6.55
C ALA A 155 12.83 -1.91 -6.42
N ALA A 156 12.01 -1.82 -5.36
CA ALA A 156 11.20 -0.65 -5.04
C ALA A 156 11.99 0.47 -4.32
N GLY A 157 13.26 0.26 -4.00
CA GLY A 157 14.11 1.22 -3.29
C GLY A 157 13.82 1.34 -1.80
N GLY A 158 13.31 0.29 -1.16
CA GLY A 158 13.12 0.20 0.29
C GLY A 158 14.33 -0.39 1.04
N ASP A 159 14.14 -0.70 2.32
CA ASP A 159 15.16 -1.25 3.22
C ASP A 159 15.23 -2.78 3.12
N ALA A 160 15.98 -3.28 2.13
CA ALA A 160 16.22 -4.71 1.98
C ALA A 160 17.23 -5.21 3.03
N ARG A 161 16.75 -6.00 3.98
CA ARG A 161 17.52 -6.52 5.12
C ARG A 161 18.19 -7.85 4.80
N PRO A 162 19.25 -8.22 5.54
CA PRO A 162 19.86 -9.54 5.44
C PRO A 162 18.85 -10.66 5.71
N ILE A 163 18.98 -11.78 5.03
CA ILE A 163 18.14 -12.96 5.23
C ILE A 163 18.32 -13.45 6.68
N PRO A 164 17.24 -13.57 7.48
CA PRO A 164 17.34 -14.03 8.87
C PRO A 164 17.89 -15.47 8.93
N SER A 165 18.96 -15.68 9.68
CA SER A 165 19.42 -17.03 10.00
C SER A 165 18.51 -17.66 11.06
N ALA A 166 18.31 -18.98 11.00
CA ALA A 166 17.41 -19.74 11.87
C ALA A 166 17.66 -19.58 13.39
N ASN A 167 18.83 -19.09 13.80
CA ASN A 167 19.26 -19.00 15.19
C ASN A 167 19.03 -17.62 15.84
N ILE A 168 18.44 -16.66 15.11
CA ILE A 168 18.16 -15.33 15.67
C ILE A 168 16.65 -15.25 15.89
N GLU A 169 16.20 -15.69 17.08
CA GLU A 169 14.98 -15.15 17.68
C GLU A 169 15.28 -13.67 17.98
N ALA A 170 15.14 -12.82 16.97
CA ALA A 170 15.35 -11.41 17.13
C ALA A 170 14.39 -10.93 18.23
N LEU A 171 14.97 -10.34 19.28
CA LEU A 171 14.30 -9.64 20.38
C LEU A 171 12.93 -9.16 19.90
N THR A 172 11.89 -9.75 20.49
CA THR A 172 10.49 -9.44 20.23
C THR A 172 10.23 -8.00 20.63
N VAL A 173 10.62 -7.07 19.76
CA VAL A 173 9.91 -5.81 19.67
C VAL A 173 8.48 -6.24 19.34
N THR A 174 7.56 -5.97 20.25
CA THR A 174 6.12 -6.16 20.08
C THR A 174 5.66 -5.26 18.95
N ILE A 175 5.97 -5.66 17.73
CA ILE A 175 5.47 -5.05 16.50
C ILE A 175 4.08 -5.62 16.33
N GLU A 176 3.10 -4.74 16.21
CA GLU A 176 1.72 -5.14 15.94
C GLU A 176 1.67 -5.85 14.58
N ASP A 177 1.16 -7.08 14.57
CA ASP A 177 0.89 -7.77 13.33
C ASP A 177 -0.29 -7.11 12.62
N TRP A 178 -0.16 -6.92 11.30
CA TRP A 178 -1.34 -6.70 10.49
C TRP A 178 -2.22 -7.94 10.55
N ASP A 179 -3.54 -7.73 10.59
CA ASP A 179 -4.56 -8.79 10.62
C ASP A 179 -4.17 -9.97 9.72
N ALA A 180 -3.79 -11.09 10.35
CA ALA A 180 -3.39 -12.29 9.64
C ALA A 180 -4.63 -12.84 8.93
N PRO A 181 -4.56 -13.15 7.63
CA PRO A 181 -5.69 -13.78 6.96
C PRO A 181 -6.01 -15.12 7.64
N PRO A 182 -7.31 -15.45 7.85
CA PRO A 182 -7.70 -16.77 8.31
C PRO A 182 -7.28 -17.79 7.24
N LEU A 183 -6.70 -18.90 7.68
CA LEU A 183 -6.39 -20.01 6.78
C LEU A 183 -7.70 -20.60 6.25
N LYS A 184 -7.78 -20.82 4.93
CA LYS A 184 -8.88 -21.53 4.26
C LYS A 184 -8.77 -23.03 4.48
#